data_AF-Q8RIF3-F1
#
_entry.id   AF-Q8RIF3-F1
#
_cell.length_a   1.000
_cell.length_b   1.000
_cell.length_c   1.000
_cell.angle_alpha   90.00
_cell.angle_beta   90.00
_cell.angle_gamma   90.00
#
_symmetry.space_group_name_H-M   'P 1'
#
loop_
_entity.id
_entity.type
_entity.pdbx_description
1 polymer ?
#
loop_
_entity_poly.entity_id
_entity_poly.type
_entity_poly.pdbx_seq_one_letter_code
_entity_poly.pdbx_strand_id
1 'polypeptide(L)'
;MLFAFVACSSTQFVHDAKPITKDEKTVLIQYFPTEFEIDLEKTLENNFWKVSVVSNKDTSSPSLKSNFVITCESLYADYLGTYQGIIKFSDLRTGKRIAVYKFKVSTKSAIIENIIKTMDSIPGASSPASSITVTKPVK
;
A
#
# COMPACT_ATOMS: atom_id res chain seq x y z
N MET A 1 -22.37 27.21 6.51
CA MET A 1 -21.31 27.12 5.47
C MET A 1 -20.74 25.72 5.53
N LEU A 2 -20.90 24.94 4.46
CA LEU A 2 -20.37 23.58 4.36
C LEU A 2 -18.91 23.70 3.87
N PHE A 3 -17.93 23.49 4.75
CA PHE A 3 -16.54 23.42 4.33
C PHE A 3 -16.35 22.11 3.57
N ALA A 4 -16.29 22.20 2.25
CA ALA A 4 -15.85 21.08 1.42
C ALA A 4 -14.34 20.89 1.66
N PHE A 5 -13.98 19.96 2.53
CA PHE A 5 -12.61 19.48 2.63
C PHE A 5 -12.30 18.72 1.34
N VAL A 6 -11.51 19.33 0.46
CA VAL A 6 -11.04 18.63 -0.75
C VAL A 6 -10.09 17.53 -0.29
N ALA A 7 -10.59 16.30 -0.24
CA ALA A 7 -9.74 15.13 -0.04
C ALA A 7 -8.78 15.06 -1.23
N CYS A 8 -7.48 15.18 -0.95
CA CYS A 8 -6.45 15.16 -1.97
C CYS A 8 -5.55 13.96 -1.68
N SER A 9 -5.56 13.00 -2.59
CA SER A 9 -4.76 11.79 -2.49
C SER A 9 -4.06 11.59 -3.82
N SER A 10 -2.77 11.30 -3.79
CA SER A 10 -1.96 11.12 -4.99
C SER A 10 -0.93 10.01 -4.78
N THR A 11 -0.96 9.02 -5.66
CA THR A 11 0.05 7.97 -5.73
C THR A 11 0.98 8.27 -6.90
N GLN A 12 2.23 8.55 -6.60
CA GLN A 12 3.27 8.77 -7.60
C GLN A 12 4.08 7.49 -7.78
N PHE A 13 4.02 6.89 -8.97
CA PHE A 13 4.88 5.78 -9.35
C PHE A 13 6.25 6.31 -9.79
N VAL A 14 7.30 5.81 -9.15
CA VAL A 14 8.68 6.28 -9.34
C VAL A 14 9.48 5.30 -10.19
N HIS A 15 9.29 4.01 -9.95
CA HIS A 15 9.90 2.93 -10.72
C HIS A 15 8.91 1.80 -10.92
N ASP A 16 9.05 1.08 -12.03
CA ASP A 16 8.30 -0.13 -12.26
C ASP A 16 8.77 -1.22 -11.29
N ALA A 17 7.79 -1.88 -10.66
CA ALA A 17 8.05 -3.08 -9.89
C ALA A 17 8.45 -4.22 -10.84
N LYS A 18 9.42 -5.05 -10.43
CA LYS A 18 9.71 -6.27 -11.18
C LYS A 18 8.46 -7.17 -11.13
N PRO A 19 8.06 -7.85 -12.22
CA PRO A 19 6.93 -8.76 -12.19
C PRO A 19 7.08 -9.85 -11.13
N ILE A 20 5.96 -10.38 -10.65
CA ILE A 20 5.90 -11.46 -9.65
C ILE A 20 4.95 -12.57 -10.05
N THR A 21 5.17 -13.73 -9.46
CA THR A 21 4.23 -14.86 -9.41
C THR A 21 3.42 -14.85 -8.10
N LYS A 22 2.40 -15.71 -8.01
CA LYS A 22 1.55 -15.82 -6.81
C LYS A 22 2.35 -16.18 -5.55
N ASP A 23 3.35 -17.04 -5.67
CA ASP A 23 4.17 -17.47 -4.52
C ASP A 23 5.13 -16.38 -4.03
N GLU A 24 5.40 -15.39 -4.87
CA GLU A 24 6.24 -14.22 -4.59
C GLU A 24 5.43 -13.04 -3.99
N LYS A 25 4.12 -13.21 -3.73
CA LYS A 25 3.29 -12.21 -3.03
C LYS A 25 3.62 -12.17 -1.54
N THR A 26 4.81 -11.67 -1.20
CA THR A 26 5.27 -11.47 0.17
C THR A 26 5.51 -9.98 0.42
N VAL A 27 4.94 -9.45 1.50
CA VAL A 27 5.00 -8.03 1.83
C VAL A 27 5.33 -7.81 3.29
N LEU A 28 6.21 -6.86 3.54
CA LEU A 28 6.56 -6.37 4.87
C LEU A 28 5.86 -5.03 5.11
N ILE A 29 5.07 -4.92 6.16
CA ILE A 29 4.50 -3.63 6.61
C ILE A 29 5.35 -3.08 7.76
N GLN A 30 5.67 -1.79 7.70
CA GLN A 30 6.55 -1.13 8.68
C GLN A 30 5.95 0.18 9.18
N TYR A 31 6.06 0.38 10.50
CA TYR A 31 5.80 1.66 11.19
C TYR A 31 4.37 2.19 11.04
N PHE A 32 3.42 1.31 10.73
CA PHE A 32 2.01 1.67 10.80
C PHE A 32 1.58 1.77 12.28
N PRO A 33 0.72 2.74 12.64
CA PRO A 33 0.07 2.73 13.93
C PRO A 33 -0.72 1.42 14.13
N THR A 34 -0.75 0.90 15.36
CA THR A 34 -1.37 -0.40 15.68
C THR A 34 -2.82 -0.49 15.23
N GLU A 35 -3.56 0.62 15.30
CA GLU A 35 -4.93 0.67 14.82
C GLU A 35 -5.03 0.45 13.31
N PHE A 36 -4.04 0.86 12.51
CA PHE A 36 -4.00 0.61 11.06
C PHE A 36 -3.48 -0.79 10.71
N GLU A 37 -2.51 -1.27 11.48
CA GLU A 37 -1.75 -2.49 11.21
C GLU A 37 -2.66 -3.71 11.02
N ILE A 38 -3.55 -3.97 11.98
CA ILE A 38 -4.40 -5.18 11.99
C ILE A 38 -5.34 -5.23 10.77
N ASP A 39 -5.96 -4.09 10.43
CA ASP A 39 -6.89 -4.04 9.29
C ASP A 39 -6.15 -4.10 7.95
N LEU A 40 -4.97 -3.49 7.87
CA LEU A 40 -4.12 -3.56 6.69
C LEU A 40 -3.61 -4.98 6.45
N GLU A 41 -3.12 -5.64 7.49
CA GLU A 41 -2.65 -7.03 7.44
C GLU A 41 -3.76 -7.95 6.94
N LYS A 42 -4.94 -7.94 7.58
CA LYS A 42 -6.09 -8.75 7.16
C LYS A 42 -6.51 -8.48 5.71
N THR A 43 -6.51 -7.21 5.30
CA THR A 43 -6.90 -6.86 3.93
C THR A 43 -5.87 -7.37 2.91
N LEU A 44 -4.57 -7.29 3.22
CA LEU A 44 -3.52 -7.84 2.37
C LEU A 44 -3.61 -9.38 2.29
N GLU A 45 -3.81 -10.06 3.42
CA GLU A 45 -3.99 -11.52 3.47
C GLU A 45 -5.20 -11.99 2.66
N ASN A 46 -6.33 -11.28 2.75
CA ASN A 46 -7.52 -11.53 1.93
C ASN A 46 -7.25 -11.35 0.42
N ASN A 47 -6.23 -10.57 0.06
CA ASN A 47 -5.74 -10.41 -1.31
C ASN A 47 -4.59 -11.37 -1.66
N PHE A 48 -4.43 -12.45 -0.89
CA PHE A 48 -3.43 -13.51 -1.07
C PHE A 48 -1.98 -13.02 -0.93
N TRP A 49 -1.74 -11.96 -0.15
CA TRP A 49 -0.40 -11.57 0.26
C TRP A 49 0.00 -12.27 1.56
N LYS A 50 1.21 -12.83 1.61
CA LYS A 50 1.83 -13.26 2.86
C LYS A 50 2.44 -12.03 3.54
N VAL A 51 1.92 -11.67 4.71
CA VAL A 51 2.29 -10.44 5.40
C VAL A 51 3.32 -10.72 6.48
N SER A 52 4.22 -9.77 6.68
CA SER A 52 5.07 -9.69 7.86
C SER A 52 5.04 -8.28 8.39
N VAL A 53 5.10 -8.16 9.70
CA VAL A 53 4.82 -6.91 10.39
C VAL A 53 6.01 -6.53 11.25
N VAL A 54 6.45 -5.27 11.13
CA VAL A 54 7.47 -4.68 12.00
C VAL A 54 6.91 -3.38 12.58
N SER A 55 6.49 -3.47 13.84
CA SER A 55 5.79 -2.40 14.55
C SER A 55 6.73 -1.35 15.17
N ASN A 56 8.03 -1.66 15.35
CA ASN A 56 9.02 -0.74 15.94
C ASN A 56 10.32 -0.71 15.09
N LYS A 57 11.03 0.43 15.09
CA LYS A 57 12.38 0.57 14.50
C LYS A 57 13.43 -0.34 15.15
N ASP A 58 13.17 -0.78 16.38
CA ASP A 58 14.12 -1.54 17.21
C ASP A 58 13.85 -3.05 17.28
N THR A 59 12.83 -3.58 16.59
CA THR A 59 12.60 -5.02 16.55
C THR A 59 13.42 -5.70 15.45
N SER A 60 14.07 -6.78 15.87
CA SER A 60 14.89 -7.71 15.10
C SER A 60 14.29 -8.08 13.74
N SER A 61 15.19 -8.40 12.80
CA SER A 61 14.90 -8.76 11.40
C SER A 61 13.58 -9.51 11.23
N PRO A 62 12.72 -9.09 10.28
CA PRO A 62 11.44 -9.74 10.03
C PRO A 62 11.64 -11.25 9.77
N SER A 63 10.77 -12.06 10.35
CA SER A 63 10.85 -13.52 10.30
C SER A 63 10.69 -14.10 8.89
N LEU A 64 10.06 -13.36 7.99
CA LEU A 64 9.83 -13.75 6.60
C LEU A 64 10.69 -12.92 5.64
N LYS A 65 11.24 -13.59 4.62
CA LYS A 65 11.86 -12.91 3.49
C LYS A 65 10.75 -12.31 2.61
N SER A 66 10.51 -11.01 2.77
CA SER A 66 9.54 -10.27 1.97
C SER A 66 10.15 -9.74 0.66
N ASN A 67 9.35 -9.71 -0.41
CA ASN A 67 9.73 -9.17 -1.71
C ASN A 67 9.41 -7.68 -1.83
N PHE A 68 8.40 -7.21 -1.10
CA PHE A 68 8.02 -5.80 -1.05
C PHE A 68 8.00 -5.29 0.38
N VAL A 69 8.16 -3.99 0.53
CA VAL A 69 7.95 -3.28 1.79
C VAL A 69 7.02 -2.09 1.60
N ILE A 70 6.06 -1.97 2.52
CA ILE A 70 5.17 -0.82 2.66
C ILE A 70 5.58 -0.12 3.95
N THR A 71 6.19 1.04 3.82
CA THR A 71 6.67 1.84 4.95
C THR A 71 5.73 3.02 5.17
N CYS A 72 5.13 3.09 6.34
CA CYS A 72 4.45 4.29 6.81
C CYS A 72 5.51 5.30 7.28
N GLU A 73 5.72 6.37 6.51
CA GLU A 73 6.66 7.44 6.88
C GLU A 73 5.99 8.46 7.81
N SER A 74 4.73 8.76 7.57
CA SER A 74 3.90 9.57 8.46
C SER A 74 2.45 9.17 8.29
N LEU A 75 1.72 9.12 9.40
CA LEU A 75 0.27 8.95 9.42
C LEU A 75 -0.24 9.57 10.71
N TYR A 76 -1.11 10.57 10.60
CA TYR A 76 -1.75 11.20 11.73
C TYR A 76 -3.09 11.80 11.32
N ALA A 77 -4.00 11.95 12.27
CA ALA A 77 -5.25 12.67 12.08
C ALA A 77 -5.07 14.14 12.43
N ASP A 78 -5.61 15.04 11.63
CA ASP A 78 -5.76 16.45 12.01
C ASP A 78 -6.89 16.63 13.04
N TYR A 79 -7.04 17.84 13.58
CA TYR A 79 -8.05 18.16 14.60
C TYR A 79 -9.49 17.84 14.15
N LEU A 80 -9.73 17.76 12.84
CA LEU A 80 -11.02 17.49 12.24
C LEU A 80 -11.22 15.99 11.94
N GLY A 81 -10.29 15.13 12.37
CA GLY A 81 -10.32 13.71 12.11
C GLY A 81 -9.92 13.33 10.69
N THR A 82 -9.35 14.26 9.91
CA THR A 82 -8.86 13.95 8.55
C THR A 82 -7.46 13.35 8.66
N TYR A 83 -7.29 12.13 8.18
CA TYR A 83 -6.00 11.48 8.13
C TYR A 83 -5.12 12.10 7.04
N GLN A 84 -3.87 12.36 7.37
CA GLN A 84 -2.86 12.77 6.42
C GLN A 84 -1.54 12.03 6.66
N GLY A 85 -0.80 11.82 5.58
CA GLY A 85 0.39 10.99 5.68
C GLY A 85 1.09 10.72 4.36
N ILE A 86 2.18 9.96 4.50
CA ILE A 86 3.04 9.51 3.43
C ILE A 86 3.33 8.03 3.64
N ILE A 87 3.02 7.22 2.63
CA ILE A 87 3.32 5.79 2.57
C ILE A 87 4.24 5.54 1.38
N LYS A 88 5.30 4.77 1.60
CA LYS A 88 6.30 4.41 0.60
C LYS A 88 6.23 2.93 0.28
N PHE A 89 6.33 2.61 -1.00
CA PHE A 89 6.33 1.24 -1.50
C PHE A 89 7.68 0.97 -2.15
N SER A 90 8.35 -0.11 -1.76
CA SER A 90 9.64 -0.49 -2.37
C SER A 90 9.67 -1.98 -2.70
N ASP A 91 10.34 -2.31 -3.80
CA ASP A 91 10.65 -3.68 -4.20
C ASP A 91 12.01 -4.06 -3.62
N LEU A 92 12.02 -4.94 -2.63
CA LEU A 92 13.22 -5.39 -1.94
C LEU A 92 14.13 -6.25 -2.83
N ARG A 93 13.61 -6.83 -3.90
CA ARG A 93 14.42 -7.62 -4.85
C ARG A 93 15.28 -6.73 -5.73
N THR A 94 14.84 -5.49 -5.97
CA THR A 94 15.57 -4.51 -6.80
C THR A 94 16.19 -3.39 -5.97
N GLY A 95 15.78 -3.24 -4.71
CA GLY A 95 16.17 -2.12 -3.84
C GLY A 95 15.53 -0.78 -4.23
N LYS A 96 14.59 -0.77 -5.19
CA LYS A 96 14.00 0.45 -5.74
C LYS A 96 12.67 0.78 -5.08
N ARG A 97 12.44 2.08 -4.91
CA ARG A 97 11.12 2.61 -4.54
C ARG A 97 10.21 2.60 -5.76
N ILE A 98 9.05 1.94 -5.64
CA ILE A 98 8.11 1.80 -6.76
C ILE A 98 7.03 2.88 -6.72
N ALA A 99 6.58 3.29 -5.53
CA ALA A 99 5.56 4.31 -5.39
C ALA A 99 5.69 5.11 -4.08
N VAL A 100 5.16 6.34 -4.11
CA VAL A 100 4.93 7.19 -2.95
C VAL A 100 3.47 7.62 -2.95
N TYR A 101 2.75 7.24 -1.90
CA TYR A 101 1.37 7.66 -1.68
C TYR A 101 1.34 8.80 -0.65
N LYS A 102 0.92 9.98 -1.09
CA LYS A 102 0.65 11.14 -0.23
C LYS A 102 -0.85 11.36 -0.14
N PHE A 103 -1.37 11.56 1.05
CA PHE A 103 -2.81 11.70 1.24
C PHE A 103 -3.19 12.71 2.30
N LYS A 104 -4.38 13.26 2.09
CA LYS A 104 -5.25 13.88 3.07
C LYS A 104 -6.68 13.39 2.81
N VAL A 105 -7.17 12.45 3.61
CA VAL A 105 -8.45 11.76 3.41
C VAL A 105 -9.22 11.60 4.72
N SER A 106 -10.54 11.54 4.63
CA SER A 106 -11.43 11.51 5.80
C SER A 106 -11.57 10.13 6.46
N THR A 107 -11.17 9.05 5.79
CA THR A 107 -11.38 7.69 6.31
C THR A 107 -10.13 6.82 6.23
N LYS A 108 -10.01 5.94 7.22
CA LYS A 108 -9.01 4.87 7.27
C LYS A 108 -9.16 3.89 6.11
N SER A 109 -10.39 3.53 5.73
CA SER A 109 -10.66 2.60 4.63
C SER A 109 -10.10 3.11 3.30
N ALA A 110 -10.22 4.41 3.01
CA ALA A 110 -9.68 4.99 1.79
C ALA A 110 -8.14 4.89 1.70
N ILE A 111 -7.45 4.93 2.84
CA ILE A 111 -6.00 4.74 2.91
C ILE A 111 -5.67 3.29 2.57
N ILE A 112 -6.31 2.33 3.24
CA ILE A 112 -6.08 0.89 3.03
C ILE A 112 -6.40 0.50 1.59
N GLU A 113 -7.53 0.93 1.04
CA GLU A 113 -7.91 0.67 -0.35
C GLU A 113 -6.85 1.15 -1.35
N ASN A 114 -6.24 2.33 -1.13
CA ASN A 114 -5.20 2.83 -2.01
C ASN A 114 -3.90 2.03 -1.87
N ILE A 115 -3.58 1.56 -0.66
CA ILE A 115 -2.46 0.64 -0.45
C ILE A 115 -2.67 -0.64 -1.27
N ILE A 116 -3.85 -1.26 -1.18
CA ILE A 116 -4.17 -2.47 -1.95
C ILE A 116 -4.11 -2.21 -3.45
N LYS A 117 -4.74 -1.13 -3.94
CA LYS A 117 -4.67 -0.75 -5.37
C LYS A 117 -3.23 -0.58 -5.86
N THR A 118 -2.37 0.01 -5.03
CA THR A 118 -0.95 0.17 -5.36
C THR A 118 -0.25 -1.19 -5.44
N MET A 119 -0.51 -2.09 -4.49
CA MET A 119 0.07 -3.44 -4.51
C MET A 119 -0.46 -4.30 -5.68
N ASP A 120 -1.74 -4.19 -6.01
CA ASP A 120 -2.36 -4.92 -7.12
C ASP A 120 -1.93 -4.39 -8.50
N SER A 121 -1.45 -3.14 -8.57
CA SER A 121 -0.86 -2.59 -9.79
C SER A 121 0.49 -3.23 -10.17
N ILE A 122 1.12 -3.98 -9.26
CA ILE A 122 2.35 -4.69 -9.53
C ILE A 122 2.08 -5.79 -10.58
N PRO A 123 2.86 -5.87 -11.67
CA PRO A 123 2.64 -6.88 -12.70
C PRO A 123 2.69 -8.30 -12.14
N GLY A 124 1.61 -9.06 -12.36
CA GLY A 124 1.47 -10.44 -11.86
C GLY A 124 0.94 -10.55 -10.42
N ALA A 125 0.69 -9.43 -9.73
CA ALA A 125 0.08 -9.43 -8.40
C ALA A 125 -1.46 -9.56 -8.43
N SER A 126 -2.10 -9.02 -9.47
CA SER A 126 -3.56 -9.05 -9.63
C SER A 126 -4.07 -10.49 -9.72
N SER A 127 -5.02 -10.87 -8.86
CA SER A 127 -5.76 -12.12 -9.05
C SER A 127 -6.61 -12.05 -10.34
N PRO A 128 -6.87 -13.18 -11.02
CA PRO A 128 -7.68 -13.22 -12.25
C PRO A 128 -9.13 -12.69 -12.12
N ALA A 129 -9.57 -12.27 -10.94
CA ALA A 129 -10.91 -11.74 -10.70
C ALA A 129 -11.06 -10.23 -11.00
N SER A 130 -9.97 -9.51 -11.27
CA SER A 130 -9.98 -8.05 -11.51
C SER A 130 -9.40 -7.64 -12.86
N SER A 131 -9.45 -8.51 -13.88
CA SER A 131 -9.17 -8.11 -15.27
C SER A 131 -10.34 -7.29 -15.81
N ILE A 132 -10.37 -6.00 -15.46
CA ILE A 132 -11.07 -5.01 -16.28
C ILE A 132 -10.40 -4.99 -17.64
N THR A 133 -11.09 -5.56 -18.62
CA THR A 133 -10.81 -5.50 -20.05
C THR A 133 -10.47 -4.07 -20.46
N VAL A 134 -9.20 -3.79 -20.74
CA VAL A 134 -8.80 -2.57 -21.45
C VAL A 134 -9.08 -2.80 -22.93
N THR A 135 -10.28 -2.41 -23.37
CA THR A 135 -10.61 -2.32 -24.79
C THR A 135 -9.83 -1.13 -25.37
N LYS A 136 -8.79 -1.40 -26.17
CA LYS A 136 -8.16 -0.37 -27.02
C LYS A 136 -9.11 0.00 -28.18
N PRO A 137 -9.06 1.24 -28.67
CA PRO A 137 -10.01 1.75 -29.64
C PRO A 137 -9.72 1.18 -31.04
N VAL A 138 -10.79 0.85 -31.78
CA VAL A 138 -10.69 0.57 -33.21
C VAL A 138 -10.53 1.91 -33.95
N LYS A 139 -9.55 1.91 -34.85
CA LYS A 139 -9.09 3.01 -35.70
C LYS A 139 -10.13 3.41 -36.75
#